data_AF-A0A359DD02-F1
#
_entry.id   AF-A0A359DD02-F1
#
_cell.length_a   1.000
_cell.length_b   1.000
_cell.length_c   1.000
_cell.angle_alpha   90.00
_cell.angle_beta   90.00
_cell.angle_gamma   90.00
#
_symmetry.space_group_name_H-M   'P 1'
#
loop_
_entity.id
_entity.type
_entity.pdbx_description
1 polymer ?
#
loop_
_entity_poly.entity_id
_entity_poly.type
_entity_poly.pdbx_seq_one_letter_code
_entity_poly.pdbx_strand_id
1 'polypeptide(L)' 'EALTMSDRVAVFHQGEIQQIADPRTLYEEPRNTFVANFIGENNRLNGRLLSQDGERCVVSLARGEKVEALAVNVGQTGEP' A
#
# COMPACT_ATOMS: atom_id res chain seq x y z
N GLU A 1 2.11 18.60 -6.52
CA GLU A 1 1.31 19.67 -7.17
C GLU A 1 -0.15 19.26 -7.47
N ALA A 2 -0.43 18.03 -7.95
CA ALA A 2 -1.82 17.57 -8.17
C ALA A 2 -2.65 17.39 -6.88
N LEU A 3 -1.99 17.04 -5.76
CA LEU A 3 -2.65 16.76 -4.47
C LEU A 3 -3.21 18.02 -3.78
N THR A 4 -2.83 19.22 -4.21
CA THR A 4 -3.18 20.48 -3.54
C THR A 4 -4.25 21.28 -4.27
N MET A 5 -4.68 20.87 -5.47
CA MET A 5 -5.62 21.64 -6.31
C MET A 5 -6.87 20.87 -6.75
N SER A 6 -7.02 19.59 -6.41
CA SER A 6 -8.10 18.74 -6.92
C SER A 6 -8.86 18.06 -5.80
N ASP A 7 -10.19 18.05 -5.89
CA ASP A 7 -11.08 17.37 -4.93
C ASP A 7 -10.91 15.84 -5.01
N ARG A 8 -10.57 15.32 -6.20
CA ARG A 8 -10.29 13.91 -6.46
C ARG A 8 -9.20 13.77 -7.50
N VAL A 9 -8.37 12.74 -7.34
CA VAL A 9 -7.28 12.40 -8.25
C VAL A 9 -7.45 10.94 -8.67
N ALA A 10 -7.29 10.69 -9.97
CA ALA A 10 -7.26 9.34 -10.53
C ALA A 10 -5.80 8.95 -10.84
N VAL A 11 -5.34 7.87 -10.22
CA VAL A 11 -4.01 7.29 -10.46
C VAL A 11 -4.13 6.19 -11.52
N PHE A 12 -3.35 6.31 -12.60
CA PHE A 12 -3.35 5.36 -13.70
C PHE A 12 -2.01 4.61 -13.79
N HIS A 13 -2.06 3.33 -14.13
CA HIS A 13 -0.90 2.53 -14.49
C HIS A 13 -1.24 1.63 -15.67
N GLN A 14 -0.42 1.66 -16.73
CA GLN A 14 -0.61 0.85 -17.95
C GLN A 14 -2.01 0.97 -18.60
N GLY A 15 -2.60 2.17 -18.55
CA GLY A 15 -3.93 2.43 -19.11
C GLY A 15 -5.09 1.99 -18.21
N GLU A 16 -4.81 1.40 -17.06
CA GLU A 16 -5.82 1.00 -16.07
C GLU A 16 -5.84 1.96 -14.87
N ILE A 17 -7.04 2.20 -14.36
CA ILE A 17 -7.25 2.98 -13.14
C ILE A 17 -6.85 2.14 -11.94
N GLN A 18 -5.87 2.61 -11.18
CA GLN A 18 -5.40 1.98 -9.96
C GLN A 18 -6.22 2.42 -8.74
N GLN A 19 -6.53 3.73 -8.65
CA GLN A 19 -7.36 4.29 -7.59
C GLN A 19 -7.90 5.67 -7.97
N ILE A 20 -9.13 6.00 -7.54
CA ILE A 20 -9.71 7.35 -7.66
C ILE A 20 -10.23 7.80 -6.29
N ALA A 21 -9.50 8.67 -5.62
CA ALA A 21 -9.90 9.19 -4.32
C ALA A 21 -9.39 10.63 -4.13
N ASP A 22 -9.78 11.27 -3.04
CA ASP A 22 -9.20 12.55 -2.64
C ASP A 22 -7.71 12.39 -2.27
N PRO A 23 -6.93 13.49 -2.32
CA PRO A 23 -5.50 13.46 -2.02
C PRO A 23 -5.13 12.83 -0.67
N ARG A 24 -5.95 13.03 0.36
CA ARG A 24 -5.70 12.51 1.70
C ARG A 24 -5.87 11.01 1.73
N THR A 25 -6.96 10.48 1.18
CA THR A 25 -7.20 9.03 1.08
C THR A 25 -6.13 8.34 0.24
N LEU A 26 -5.66 8.98 -0.84
CA LEU A 26 -4.56 8.43 -1.64
C LEU A 26 -3.23 8.34 -0.88
N TYR A 27 -3.02 9.22 0.10
CA TYR A 27 -1.83 9.24 0.95
C TYR A 27 -1.96 8.29 2.16
N GLU A 28 -3.09 8.33 2.86
CA GLU A 28 -3.33 7.58 4.09
C GLU A 28 -3.74 6.12 3.81
N GLU A 29 -4.46 5.86 2.71
CA GLU A 29 -5.04 4.55 2.38
C GLU A 29 -4.83 4.15 0.90
N PRO A 30 -3.57 3.99 0.45
CA PRO A 30 -3.29 3.52 -0.89
C PRO A 30 -3.79 2.07 -1.07
N ARG A 31 -4.52 1.80 -2.16
CA ARG A 31 -5.11 0.47 -2.46
C ARG A 31 -4.10 -0.53 -2.99
N ASN A 32 -2.93 -0.07 -3.41
CA ASN A 32 -1.83 -0.94 -3.81
C ASN A 32 -0.48 -0.21 -3.70
N THR A 33 0.58 -0.99 -3.84
CA THR A 33 1.97 -0.55 -3.77
C THR A 33 2.33 0.52 -4.81
N PHE A 34 1.72 0.49 -5.99
CA PHE A 34 1.96 1.51 -7.02
C PHE A 34 1.41 2.87 -6.59
N VAL A 35 0.16 2.91 -6.10
CA VAL A 35 -0.46 4.14 -5.61
C VAL A 35 0.32 4.70 -4.41
N ALA A 36 0.69 3.83 -3.46
CA ALA A 36 1.52 4.22 -2.31
C ALA A 36 2.82 4.91 -2.76
N ASN A 37 3.53 4.32 -3.73
CA ASN A 37 4.76 4.90 -4.26
C ASN A 37 4.56 6.18 -5.07
N PHE A 38 3.38 6.36 -5.68
CA PHE A 38 3.12 7.47 -6.59
C PHE A 38 2.80 8.78 -5.86
N ILE A 39 2.10 8.69 -4.72
CA ILE A 39 1.53 9.86 -4.04
C ILE A 39 2.55 10.57 -3.14
N GLY A 40 3.62 9.89 -2.73
CA GLY A 40 4.70 10.51 -1.98
C GLY A 40 5.84 9.57 -1.58
N GLU A 41 6.80 10.12 -0.84
CA GLU A 41 7.89 9.32 -0.27
C GLU A 41 7.36 8.45 0.87
N ASN A 42 7.54 7.14 0.71
CA ASN A 42 7.11 6.13 1.67
C ASN A 42 8.29 5.27 2.09
N ASN A 43 8.33 4.91 3.37
CA ASN A 43 9.30 3.93 3.86
C ASN A 43 8.85 2.53 3.46
N ARG A 44 9.61 1.88 2.59
CA ARG A 44 9.38 0.48 2.21
C ARG A 44 10.17 -0.43 3.13
N LEU A 45 9.46 -1.27 3.86
CA LEU A 45 10.03 -2.31 4.68
C LEU A 45 9.82 -3.64 3.96
N ASN A 46 10.92 -4.30 3.55
CA ASN A 46 10.82 -5.65 3.02
C ASN A 46 10.60 -6.63 4.17
N GLY A 47 9.64 -7.53 4.02
CA GLY A 47 9.36 -8.53 5.03
C GLY A 47 8.50 -9.65 4.48
N ARG A 48 8.62 -10.82 5.10
CA ARG A 48 7.94 -12.04 4.67
C ARG A 48 6.60 -12.17 5.35
N LEU A 49 5.54 -12.44 4.58
CA LEU A 49 4.20 -12.67 5.11
C LEU A 49 4.17 -13.97 5.95
N LEU A 50 3.88 -13.86 7.25
CA LEU A 50 3.81 -15.00 8.16
C LEU A 50 2.38 -15.55 8.31
N SER A 51 1.41 -14.65 8.37
CA SER A 51 -0.01 -14.98 8.50
C SER A 51 -0.88 -13.83 8.02
N GLN A 52 -2.08 -14.17 7.58
CA GLN A 52 -3.12 -13.21 7.22
C GLN A 52 -4.42 -13.64 7.90
N ASP A 53 -5.12 -12.67 8.50
CA ASP A 53 -6.45 -12.85 9.09
C ASP A 53 -7.35 -11.71 8.60
N GLY A 54 -8.12 -12.00 7.54
CA GLY A 54 -9.00 -11.04 6.89
C GLY A 54 -8.27 -9.76 6.46
N GLU A 55 -8.56 -8.66 7.16
CA GLU A 55 -8.04 -7.31 6.89
C GLU A 55 -6.65 -7.05 7.50
N ARG A 56 -6.09 -7.98 8.27
CA ARG A 56 -4.77 -7.82 8.89
C ARG A 56 -3.81 -8.93 8.51
N CYS A 57 -2.53 -8.61 8.55
CA CYS A 57 -1.46 -9.57 8.36
C CYS A 57 -0.29 -9.34 9.30
N VAL A 58 0.48 -10.39 9.52
CA VAL A 58 1.74 -10.34 10.27
C VAL A 58 2.89 -10.57 9.30
N VAL A 59 3.83 -9.64 9.31
CA VAL A 59 5.01 -9.65 8.45
C VAL A 59 6.27 -9.74 9.31
N SER A 60 7.20 -10.62 8.92
CA SER A 60 8.54 -10.70 9.52
C SER A 60 9.49 -9.79 8.76
N LEU A 61 10.08 -8.81 9.44
CA LEU A 61 11.14 -7.98 8.88
C LEU A 61 12.50 -8.70 8.87
N ALA A 62 13.48 -8.08 8.20
CA ALA A 62 14.80 -8.68 7.96
C ALA A 62 15.58 -9.07 9.22
N ARG A 63 15.34 -8.43 10.38
CA ARG A 63 16.01 -8.77 11.64
C ARG A 63 15.15 -9.61 12.58
N GLY A 64 14.02 -10.14 12.08
CA GLY A 64 13.13 -11.04 12.81
C GLY A 64 12.04 -10.34 13.62
N GLU A 65 11.93 -9.01 13.56
CA GLU A 65 10.80 -8.29 14.13
C GLU A 65 9.51 -8.69 13.42
N LYS A 66 8.43 -8.85 14.20
CA LYS A 66 7.09 -9.08 13.67
C LYS A 66 6.31 -7.79 13.74
N VAL A 67 5.73 -7.39 12.62
CA VAL A 67 4.89 -6.21 12.51
C VAL A 67 3.50 -6.63 12.06
N GLU A 68 2.48 -6.08 12.73
CA GLU A 68 1.09 -6.20 12.31
C GLU A 68 0.75 -5.05 11.37
N ALA A 69 0.14 -5.37 10.24
CA ALA A 69 -0.23 -4.41 9.20
C ALA A 69 -1.60 -4.74 8.60
N LEU A 70 -2.16 -3.81 7.84
CA LEU A 70 -3.36 -4.07 7.04
C LEU A 70 -3.00 -4.95 5.85
N ALA A 71 -3.84 -5.94 5.56
CA ALA A 71 -3.70 -6.86 4.43
C ALA A 71 -4.19 -6.21 3.13
N VAL A 72 -3.44 -5.23 2.62
CA VAL A 72 -3.78 -4.55 1.36
C VAL A 72 -3.10 -5.25 0.18
N ASN A 73 -3.89 -5.99 -0.60
CA ASN A 73 -3.43 -6.71 -1.80
C ASN A 73 -2.18 -7.56 -1.55
N VAL A 74 -2.20 -8.32 -0.45
CA VAL A 74 -1.09 -9.18 -0.02
C VAL A 74 -1.06 -10.49 -0.83
N GLY A 75 0.15 -11.00 -1.08
CA GLY A 75 0.40 -12.28 -1.73
C GLY A 75 0.07 -13.49 -0.85
N GLN A 76 0.53 -14.67 -1.24
CA GLN A 76 0.30 -15.89 -0.44
C GLN A 76 1.23 -15.95 0.77
N THR A 77 0.76 -16.56 1.87
CA THR A 77 1.59 -16.80 3.06
C THR A 77 2.90 -17.51 2.70
N GLY A 78 4.02 -16.92 3.10
CA GLY A 78 5.36 -17.44 2.81
C GLY A 78 6.03 -16.82 1.59
N GLU A 79 5.34 -16.00 0.80
CA GLU A 79 5.93 -15.13 -0.22
C GLU A 79 6.63 -13.90 0.41
N PRO A 80 7.71 -13.39 -0.23
CA PRO A 80 8.43 -12.20 0.22
C PRO A 80 7.69 -10.88 -0.06
#